data_AF-A0A662VSW0-F1
#
_entry.id   AF-A0A662VSW0-F1
#
_cell.length_a   1.000
_cell.length_b   1.000
_cell.length_c   1.000
_cell.angle_alpha   90.00
_cell.angle_beta   90.00
_cell.angle_gamma   90.00
#
_symmetry.space_group_name_H-M   'P 1'
#
loop_
_entity.id
_entity.type
_entity.pdbx_description
1 polymer ?
#
loop_
_entity_poly.entity_id
_entity_poly.type
_entity_poly.pdbx_seq_one_letter_code
_entity_poly.pdbx_strand_id
1 'polypeptide(L)'
;MPPVLGVAAFVVAQLMNVHYTHVAKMALLPAILFYISFFIITHLEAVKHNVGRIEREIPPLLTVLKEGFYIFLISICVLIYFLVQFYPAGLLALYASRIAIAICLL
;
A
#
# COMPACT_ATOMS: atom_id res chain seq x y z
N MET A 1 4.71 2.52 -3.66
CA MET A 1 3.73 2.00 -4.64
C MET A 1 3.06 3.21 -5.27
N PRO A 2 2.92 3.35 -6.60
CA PRO A 2 2.03 4.34 -7.15
C PRO A 2 0.64 3.99 -6.58
N PRO A 3 0.06 4.86 -5.74
CA PRO A 3 -1.27 4.67 -5.15
C PRO A 3 -2.37 4.61 -6.22
N VAL A 4 -1.98 4.85 -7.47
CA VAL A 4 -2.81 4.97 -8.66
C VAL A 4 -3.68 3.75 -8.89
N LEU A 5 -3.19 2.52 -8.66
CA LEU A 5 -3.93 1.29 -9.02
C LEU A 5 -4.86 0.75 -7.92
N GLY A 6 -4.74 1.20 -6.68
CA GLY A 6 -5.54 0.71 -5.57
C GLY A 6 -6.85 1.50 -5.41
N VAL A 7 -6.89 2.33 -4.38
CA VAL A 7 -8.08 3.13 -4.03
C VAL A 7 -8.39 4.19 -5.09
N ALA A 8 -7.38 4.84 -5.65
CA ALA A 8 -7.58 5.91 -6.64
C ALA A 8 -8.18 5.39 -7.96
N ALA A 9 -7.63 4.32 -8.55
CA ALA A 9 -8.19 3.72 -9.77
C ALA A 9 -9.59 3.15 -9.55
N PHE A 10 -9.87 2.59 -8.38
CA PHE A 10 -11.22 2.09 -8.05
C PHE A 10 -12.25 3.23 -8.05
N VAL A 11 -11.93 4.36 -7.41
CA VAL A 11 -12.79 5.55 -7.40
C VAL A 11 -12.98 6.12 -8.82
N VAL A 12 -11.90 6.22 -9.61
CA VAL A 12 -11.99 6.69 -11.01
C VAL A 12 -12.85 5.76 -11.86
N ALA A 13 -12.72 4.44 -11.70
CA ALA A 13 -13.55 3.47 -12.40
C ALA A 13 -15.03 3.60 -12.05
N GLN A 14 -15.36 3.83 -10.78
CA GLN A 14 -16.74 4.08 -10.32
C GLN A 14 -17.31 5.38 -10.89
N LEU A 15 -16.55 6.47 -10.88
CA LEU A 15 -16.99 7.76 -11.40
C LEU A 15 -17.24 7.73 -12.92
N MET A 16 -16.36 7.04 -13.65
CA MET A 16 -16.42 6.93 -15.11
C MET A 16 -17.36 5.81 -15.58
N ASN A 17 -17.95 5.04 -14.65
CA ASN A 17 -18.80 3.89 -14.94
C ASN A 17 -18.16 2.85 -15.88
N VAL A 18 -16.85 2.65 -15.75
CA VAL A 18 -16.07 1.69 -16.54
C VAL A 18 -15.51 0.59 -15.63
N HIS A 19 -15.26 -0.59 -16.20
CA HIS A 19 -14.65 -1.67 -15.44
C HIS A 19 -13.23 -1.30 -14.95
N TYR A 20 -12.90 -1.69 -13.72
CA TYR A 20 -11.58 -1.49 -13.11
C TYR A 20 -10.44 -2.01 -14.01
N THR A 21 -10.65 -3.14 -14.69
CA THR A 21 -9.67 -3.74 -15.61
C THR A 21 -9.34 -2.83 -16.80
N HIS A 22 -10.26 -1.97 -17.22
CA HIS A 22 -10.06 -1.01 -18.28
C HIS A 22 -9.09 0.10 -17.83
N VAL A 23 -9.36 0.69 -16.67
CA VAL A 23 -8.50 1.72 -16.06
C VAL A 23 -7.11 1.16 -15.73
N ALA A 24 -7.06 -0.06 -15.18
CA ALA A 24 -5.80 -0.72 -14.84
C ALA A 24 -4.92 -0.98 -16.07
N LYS A 25 -5.50 -1.41 -17.21
CA LYS A 25 -4.76 -1.59 -18.46
C LYS A 25 -4.21 -0.27 -19.00
N MET A 26 -5.00 0.79 -18.96
CA MET A 26 -4.57 2.12 -19.41
C MET A 26 -3.44 2.69 -18.53
N ALA A 27 -3.49 2.43 -17.22
CA ALA A 27 -2.49 2.89 -16.26
C ALA A 27 -1.20 2.03 -16.25
N LEU A 28 -1.18 0.86 -16.87
CA LEU A 28 -0.07 -0.08 -16.80
C LEU A 28 1.21 0.50 -17.42
N LEU A 29 1.12 1.01 -18.65
CA LEU A 29 2.27 1.58 -19.36
C LEU A 29 2.89 2.78 -18.62
N PRO A 30 2.13 3.80 -18.20
CA PRO A 30 2.69 4.92 -17.45
C PRO A 30 3.22 4.49 -16.07
N ALA A 31 2.63 3.48 -15.42
CA ALA A 31 3.15 2.95 -14.17
C ALA A 31 4.54 2.32 -14.34
N ILE A 32 4.75 1.52 -15.39
CA ILE A 32 6.05 0.89 -15.67
C ILE A 32 7.12 1.94 -15.94
N LEU A 33 6.81 2.90 -16.82
CA LEU A 33 7.72 4.02 -17.14
C LEU A 33 8.09 4.80 -15.88
N PHE A 34 7.10 5.16 -15.05
CA PHE A 34 7.33 5.84 -13.78
C PHE A 34 8.30 5.07 -12.88
N TYR A 35 8.09 3.76 -12.73
CA TYR A 35 8.94 2.92 -11.88
C TYR A 35 10.38 2.87 -12.37
N ILE A 36 10.59 2.72 -13.68
CA ILE A 36 11.94 2.69 -14.27
C ILE A 36 12.63 4.05 -14.06
N SER A 37 11.95 5.15 -14.38
CA SER A 37 12.50 6.50 -14.19
C SER A 37 12.81 6.78 -12.72
N PHE A 38 11.90 6.43 -11.82
CA PHE A 38 12.09 6.64 -10.38
C PHE A 38 13.25 5.81 -9.83
N PHE A 39 13.40 4.56 -10.29
CA PHE A 39 14.53 3.70 -9.91
C PHE A 39 15.87 4.32 -10.33
N ILE A 40 15.98 4.76 -11.59
CA ILE A 40 17.20 5.39 -12.11
C ILE A 40 17.51 6.66 -11.32
N ILE A 41 16.54 7.55 -11.13
CA ILE A 41 16.74 8.81 -10.38
C ILE A 41 17.19 8.52 -8.96
N THR A 42 16.51 7.60 -8.26
CA THR A 42 16.84 7.26 -6.88
C THR A 42 18.22 6.63 -6.76
N HIS A 43 18.61 5.76 -7.70
CA HIS A 43 19.93 5.16 -7.73
C HIS A 43 21.02 6.22 -7.97
N LEU A 44 20.82 7.11 -8.94
CA LEU A 44 21.75 8.20 -9.22
C LEU A 44 21.88 9.17 -8.03
N GLU A 45 20.77 9.52 -7.38
CA GLU A 45 20.76 10.41 -6.22
C GLU A 45 21.47 9.74 -5.02
N ALA A 46 21.28 8.42 -4.81
CA ALA A 46 21.98 7.68 -3.76
C ALA A 46 23.50 7.60 -4.01
N VAL A 47 23.92 7.40 -5.26
CA VAL A 47 25.35 7.40 -5.64
C VAL A 47 25.94 8.80 -5.48
N LYS A 48 25.23 9.84 -5.91
CA LYS A 48 25.64 11.24 -5.79
C LYS A 48 25.86 11.67 -4.35
N HIS A 49 24.98 11.26 -3.43
CA HIS A 49 25.09 11.59 -2.00
C HIS A 49 25.97 10.60 -1.21
N ASN A 50 26.64 9.65 -1.88
CA ASN A 50 27.42 8.59 -1.22
C ASN A 50 26.66 7.93 -0.06
N VAL A 51 25.37 7.69 -0.26
CA VAL A 51 24.55 6.98 0.73
C VAL A 51 25.07 5.55 0.76
N GLY A 52 25.87 5.24 1.77
CA GLY A 52 26.56 3.96 1.90
C GLY A 52 25.60 2.76 1.87
N ARG A 53 26.16 1.56 1.69
CA ARG A 53 25.38 0.33 1.79
C ARG A 53 24.97 0.12 3.24
N ILE A 54 23.68 -0.11 3.47
CA ILE A 54 23.20 -0.57 4.76
C ILE A 54 23.73 -2.00 4.97
N GLU A 55 24.62 -2.18 5.95
CA GLU A 55 25.09 -3.50 6.41
C GLU A 55 24.06 -4.24 7.27
N ARG A 56 22.85 -3.68 7.48
CA ARG A 56 21.84 -4.36 8.31
C ARG A 56 21.53 -5.72 7.73
N GLU A 57 21.76 -6.72 8.57
CA GLU A 57 21.11 -8.02 8.49
C GLU A 57 19.62 -7.80 8.25
N ILE A 58 19.18 -8.10 7.04
CA ILE A 58 17.76 -8.06 6.69
C ILE A 58 17.14 -9.19 7.52
N PRO A 59 16.26 -8.89 8.49
CA PRO A 59 15.65 -9.93 9.28
C PRO A 59 14.91 -10.89 8.34
N PRO A 60 14.98 -12.22 8.58
CA PRO A 60 14.38 -13.19 7.68
C PRO A 60 12.88 -12.91 7.53
N LEU A 61 12.39 -12.99 6.29
CA LEU A 61 11.00 -12.68 5.93
C LEU A 61 9.98 -13.41 6.82
N LEU A 62 10.29 -14.63 7.26
CA LEU A 62 9.44 -15.41 8.16
C LEU A 62 9.29 -14.80 9.56
N THR A 63 10.33 -14.17 10.11
CA THR A 63 10.29 -13.57 11.44
C THR A 63 9.44 -12.31 11.42
N VAL A 64 9.65 -11.46 10.42
CA VAL A 64 8.84 -10.25 10.19
C VAL A 64 7.38 -10.62 9.91
N LEU A 65 7.15 -11.69 9.13
CA LEU A 65 5.80 -12.15 8.85
C LEU A 65 5.13 -12.64 10.13
N LYS A 66 5.77 -13.50 10.95
CA LYS A 66 5.17 -13.97 12.21
C LYS A 66 4.86 -12.85 13.20
N GLU A 67 5.75 -11.86 13.36
CA GLU A 67 5.54 -10.74 14.27
C GLU A 67 4.46 -9.77 13.76
N GLY A 68 4.41 -9.50 12.46
CA GLY A 68 3.43 -8.59 11.86
C GLY A 68 2.08 -9.22 11.48
N PHE A 69 2.00 -10.55 11.36
CA PHE A 69 0.81 -11.24 10.84
C PHE A 69 -0.43 -11.00 11.71
N TYR A 70 -0.24 -11.00 13.03
CA TYR A 70 -1.34 -10.81 13.98
C TYR A 70 -1.97 -9.41 13.85
N ILE A 71 -1.13 -8.37 13.71
CA ILE A 71 -1.57 -6.98 13.54
C ILE A 71 -2.33 -6.82 12.22
N PHE A 72 -1.81 -7.41 11.15
CA PHE A 72 -2.47 -7.39 9.83
C PHE A 72 -3.84 -8.09 9.87
N LEU A 73 -3.91 -9.28 10.46
CA LEU A 73 -5.13 -10.08 10.54
C LEU A 73 -6.23 -9.36 11.35
N ILE A 74 -5.87 -8.75 12.49
CA ILE A 74 -6.83 -8.00 13.30
C ILE A 74 -7.38 -6.78 12.57
N SER A 75 -6.54 -6.03 11.86
CA SER A 75 -6.98 -4.84 11.14
C SER A 75 -7.94 -5.21 9.99
N ILE A 76 -7.67 -6.32 9.30
CA ILE A 76 -8.56 -6.86 8.25
C ILE A 76 -9.91 -7.32 8.84
N CYS A 77 -9.89 -8.01 9.98
CA CYS A 77 -11.11 -8.51 10.63
C CYS A 77 -12.01 -7.36 11.10
N VAL A 78 -11.42 -6.31 11.69
CA VAL A 78 -12.15 -5.10 12.10
C VAL A 78 -12.77 -4.43 10.88
N LEU A 79 -12.01 -4.25 9.80
CA LEU A 79 -12.52 -3.63 8.57
C LEU A 79 -13.72 -4.40 8.00
N ILE A 80 -13.62 -5.73 7.89
CA ILE A 80 -14.69 -6.58 7.35
C ILE A 80 -15.93 -6.55 8.24
N TYR A 81 -15.75 -6.65 9.57
CA TYR A 81 -16.87 -6.61 10.52
C TYR A 81 -17.71 -5.34 10.38
N PHE A 82 -17.06 -4.18 10.31
CA PHE A 82 -17.75 -2.91 10.17
C PHE A 82 -18.37 -2.68 8.78
N LEU A 83 -17.78 -3.27 7.73
CA LEU A 83 -18.34 -3.21 6.38
C LEU A 83 -19.68 -3.96 6.29
N VAL A 84 -19.80 -5.10 6.98
CA VAL A 84 -21.04 -5.89 7.07
C VAL A 84 -22.17 -5.12 7.79
N GLN A 85 -21.81 -4.16 8.67
CA GLN A 85 -22.76 -3.29 9.37
C GLN A 85 -23.20 -2.06 8.55
N PHE A 86 -22.92 -2.02 7.23
CA PHE A 86 -23.35 -0.97 6.29
C PHE A 86 -22.89 0.47 6.66
N TYR A 87 -21.76 0.62 7.35
CA TYR A 87 -21.16 1.93 7.61
C TYR A 87 -20.41 2.48 6.38
N PRO A 88 -20.32 3.81 6.21
CA PRO A 88 -19.58 4.43 5.12
C PRO A 88 -18.08 4.06 5.19
N ALA A 89 -17.60 3.37 4.15
CA ALA A 89 -16.27 2.75 4.09
C ALA A 89 -15.09 3.72 4.37
N GLY A 90 -15.25 5.01 4.04
CA GLY A 90 -14.21 6.02 4.27
C GLY A 90 -13.91 6.26 5.75
N LEU A 91 -14.94 6.33 6.60
CA LEU A 91 -14.78 6.50 8.06
C LEU A 91 -14.21 5.22 8.69
N LEU A 92 -14.63 4.06 8.20
CA LEU A 92 -14.18 2.76 8.69
C LEU A 92 -12.69 2.51 8.48
N ALA A 93 -12.17 2.88 7.30
CA ALA A 93 -10.74 2.76 7.02
C ALA A 93 -9.89 3.63 7.96
N LEU A 94 -10.40 4.80 8.38
CA LEU A 94 -9.75 5.66 9.37
C LEU A 94 -9.76 5.03 10.77
N TYR A 95 -10.86 4.42 11.21
CA TYR A 95 -10.90 3.74 12.51
C TYR A 95 -10.01 2.48 12.54
N ALA A 96 -10.05 1.66 11.48
CA ALA A 96 -9.23 0.45 11.36
C ALA A 96 -7.72 0.77 11.34
N SER A 97 -7.31 1.83 10.62
CA SER A 97 -5.92 2.28 10.61
C SER A 97 -5.47 2.84 11.96
N ARG A 98 -6.33 3.59 12.67
CA ARG A 98 -6.02 4.07 14.04
C ARG A 98 -5.84 2.92 15.03
N ILE A 99 -6.69 1.90 14.97
CA ILE A 99 -6.58 0.71 15.82
C ILE A 99 -5.30 -0.07 15.50
N ALA A 100 -4.96 -0.23 14.21
CA ALA A 100 -3.72 -0.90 13.81
C ALA A 100 -2.47 -0.17 14.31
N ILE A 101 -2.45 1.17 14.25
CA ILE A 101 -1.34 1.98 14.77
C ILE A 101 -1.24 1.88 16.29
N ALA A 102 -2.37 1.92 17.00
CA ALA A 102 -2.38 1.78 18.47
C ALA A 102 -1.87 0.40 18.92
N ILE A 103 -2.19 -0.66 18.18
CA ILE A 103 -1.70 -2.02 18.45
C ILE A 103 -0.22 -2.17 18.11
N CYS A 104 0.26 -1.46 17.08
CA CYS A 104 1.67 -1.48 16.70
C CYS A 104 2.59 -0.71 17.67
N LEU A 105 2.03 0.23 18.43
CA LEU A 105 2.77 1.02 19.42
C LEU A 105 2.82 0.38 20.82
N LEU A 106 2.07 -0.71 21.03
CA LEU A 106 2.08 -1.55 22.23
C LEU A 106 3.04 -2.72 22.06
#